data_AF-A0A3N4RS31-F1
#
_entry.id   AF-A0A3N4RS31-F1
#
_cell.length_a   1.000
_cell.length_b   1.000
_cell.length_c   1.000
_cell.angle_alpha   90.00
_cell.angle_beta   90.00
_cell.angle_gamma   90.00
#
_symmetry.space_group_name_H-M   'P 1'
#
loop_
_entity.id
_entity.type
_entity.pdbx_description
1 polymer ?
#
loop_
_entity_poly.entity_id
_entity_poly.type
_entity_poly.pdbx_seq_one_letter_code
_entity_poly.pdbx_strand_id
1 'polypeptide(L)'
;MAQEPRVVVGVDGSPGSLAALRRAVPEAAARGAVLVPLLAGCPSDAAARRLLDAALRHAVGGWPGGVVVRPVVAAGPAGPALVAAVGGPEDLLLLGTDGRRRHRPGLPHLRGARTGHHCRAHARCPVLTVPADPPVPYPGPQTGPRSPIRAA
;
A
#
# COMPACT_ATOMS: atom_id res chain seq x y z
N MET A 1 -5.73 11.11 28.16
CA MET A 1 -5.04 11.74 27.02
C MET A 1 -5.52 11.04 25.78
N ALA A 2 -6.39 11.66 24.99
CA ALA A 2 -6.86 11.06 23.74
C ALA A 2 -5.65 10.96 22.80
N GLN A 3 -5.26 9.74 22.41
CA GLN A 3 -4.29 9.59 21.34
C GLN A 3 -4.94 10.11 20.06
N GLU A 4 -4.23 10.95 19.29
CA GLU A 4 -4.71 11.38 17.98
C GLU A 4 -5.02 10.13 17.12
N PRO A 5 -6.17 10.11 16.43
CA PRO A 5 -6.52 9.00 15.57
C PRO A 5 -5.43 8.83 14.50
N ARG A 6 -5.12 7.58 14.18
CA ARG A 6 -4.10 7.26 13.18
C ARG A 6 -4.66 6.41 12.07
N VAL A 7 -4.18 6.68 10.86
CA VAL A 7 -4.41 5.84 9.70
C VAL A 7 -3.11 5.09 9.42
N VAL A 8 -3.07 3.82 9.80
CA VAL A 8 -1.91 2.94 9.61
C VAL A 8 -2.04 2.23 8.27
N VAL A 9 -0.98 2.19 7.47
CA VAL A 9 -0.97 1.47 6.20
C VAL A 9 0.29 0.63 6.05
N GLY A 10 0.12 -0.64 5.70
CA GLY A 10 1.23 -1.54 5.42
C GLY A 10 1.89 -1.23 4.08
N VAL A 11 3.18 -0.91 4.12
CA VAL A 11 4.00 -0.59 2.95
C VAL A 11 5.03 -1.70 2.70
N ASP A 12 4.97 -2.34 1.54
CA ASP A 12 5.98 -3.33 1.09
C ASP A 12 6.44 -3.12 -0.36
N GLY A 13 5.96 -2.05 -1.01
CA GLY A 13 6.26 -1.73 -2.41
C GLY A 13 5.45 -2.54 -3.43
N SER A 14 4.58 -3.46 -3.00
CA SER A 14 3.66 -4.16 -3.90
C SER A 14 2.63 -3.20 -4.52
N PRO A 15 2.05 -3.53 -5.68
CA PRO A 15 0.97 -2.74 -6.27
C PRO A 15 -0.24 -2.56 -5.34
N GLY A 16 -0.61 -3.61 -4.60
CA GLY A 16 -1.69 -3.55 -3.63
C GLY A 16 -1.37 -2.59 -2.48
N SER A 17 -0.14 -2.66 -1.96
CA SER A 17 0.32 -1.77 -0.90
C SER A 17 0.38 -0.31 -1.33
N LEU A 18 0.80 -0.03 -2.57
CA LEU A 18 0.81 1.32 -3.14
C LEU A 18 -0.61 1.87 -3.36
N ALA A 19 -1.55 1.03 -3.80
CA ALA A 19 -2.97 1.39 -3.88
C ALA A 19 -3.56 1.67 -2.49
N ALA A 20 -3.22 0.87 -1.48
CA ALA A 20 -3.60 1.13 -0.10
C ALA A 20 -3.03 2.45 0.41
N LEU A 21 -1.75 2.76 0.11
CA LEU A 21 -1.12 4.03 0.49
C LEU A 21 -1.80 5.23 -0.19
N ARG A 22 -2.15 5.13 -1.48
CA ARG A 22 -2.95 6.14 -2.18
C ARG A 22 -4.28 6.39 -1.49
N ARG A 23 -4.98 5.33 -1.06
CA ARG A 23 -6.26 5.46 -0.37
C ARG A 23 -6.11 5.98 1.06
N ALA A 24 -5.01 5.69 1.72
CA ALA A 24 -4.77 6.09 3.11
C ALA A 24 -4.65 7.62 3.27
N VAL A 25 -4.11 8.34 2.28
CA VAL A 25 -3.95 9.79 2.33
C VAL A 25 -5.29 10.54 2.51
N PRO A 26 -6.30 10.38 1.63
CA PRO A 26 -7.58 11.05 1.82
C PRO A 26 -8.34 10.56 3.06
N GLU A 27 -8.17 9.30 3.48
CA GLU A 27 -8.74 8.80 4.74
C GLU A 27 -8.13 9.53 5.95
N ALA A 28 -6.82 9.73 5.97
CA ALA A 28 -6.12 10.47 7.02
C ALA A 28 -6.57 11.94 7.06
N ALA A 29 -6.66 12.59 5.89
CA ALA A 29 -7.13 13.95 5.77
C ALA A 29 -8.58 14.11 6.28
N ALA A 30 -9.50 13.25 5.84
CA ALA A 30 -10.91 13.30 6.22
C ALA A 30 -11.15 13.08 7.72
N ARG A 31 -10.24 12.34 8.38
CA ARG A 31 -10.31 12.03 9.81
C ARG A 31 -9.53 13.00 10.69
N GLY A 32 -8.77 13.94 10.10
CA GLY A 32 -7.80 14.74 10.84
C GLY A 32 -6.74 13.87 11.55
N ALA A 33 -6.39 12.73 10.94
CA ALA A 33 -5.59 11.69 11.54
C ALA A 33 -4.14 11.71 11.04
N VAL A 34 -3.22 11.21 11.86
CA VAL A 34 -1.83 11.02 11.46
C VAL A 34 -1.74 9.81 10.53
N LEU A 35 -1.17 9.99 9.34
CA LEU A 35 -0.87 8.89 8.42
C LEU A 35 0.42 8.19 8.87
N VAL A 36 0.35 6.88 9.06
CA VAL A 36 1.48 6.05 9.50
C VAL A 36 1.77 4.98 8.44
N PRO A 37 2.61 5.29 7.45
CA PRO A 37 3.17 4.28 6.54
C PRO A 37 4.12 3.38 7.32
N LEU A 38 3.83 2.08 7.39
CA LEU A 38 4.61 1.12 8.16
C LEU A 38 5.25 0.07 7.25
N LEU A 39 6.57 -0.05 7.33
CA LEU A 39 7.34 -1.15 6.72
C LEU A 39 7.86 -2.07 7.83
N ALA A 40 7.64 -3.38 7.69
CA ALA A 40 8.09 -4.38 8.64
C ALA A 40 9.18 -5.29 8.05
N GLY A 41 10.10 -5.76 8.90
CA GLY A 41 11.07 -6.80 8.53
C GLY A 41 12.19 -6.31 7.59
N CYS A 42 12.50 -5.01 7.62
CA CYS A 42 13.63 -4.46 6.87
C CYS A 42 14.94 -4.61 7.69
N PRO A 43 16.08 -5.02 7.08
CA PRO A 43 17.33 -5.26 7.81
C PRO A 43 18.02 -3.98 8.31
N SER A 44 17.63 -2.81 7.83
CA SER A 44 18.22 -1.52 8.23
C SER A 44 17.19 -0.40 8.12
N ASP A 45 17.14 0.46 9.14
CA ASP A 45 16.30 1.66 9.19
C ASP A 45 16.52 2.61 8.00
N ALA A 46 17.75 2.74 7.52
CA ALA A 46 18.07 3.59 6.38
C ALA A 46 17.48 3.05 5.07
N ALA A 47 17.55 1.73 4.86
CA ALA A 47 16.93 1.08 3.70
C ALA A 47 15.40 1.18 3.78
N ALA A 48 14.85 1.02 4.99
CA ALA A 48 13.43 1.13 5.25
C ALA A 48 12.89 2.55 4.97
N ARG A 49 13.58 3.59 5.45
CA ARG A 49 13.24 4.98 5.15
C ARG A 49 13.22 5.26 3.65
N ARG A 50 14.27 4.81 2.93
CA ARG A 50 14.35 4.98 1.46
C ARG A 50 13.19 4.29 0.73
N LEU A 51 12.79 3.10 1.18
CA LEU A 51 11.65 2.38 0.62
C LEU A 51 10.33 3.10 0.89
N LEU A 52 10.13 3.63 2.11
CA LEU A 52 8.95 4.42 2.46
C LEU A 52 8.87 5.71 1.64
N ASP A 53 9.99 6.42 1.47
CA ASP A 53 10.06 7.62 0.62
C ASP A 53 9.75 7.29 -0.85
N ALA A 54 10.30 6.18 -1.36
CA ALA A 54 10.03 5.72 -2.71
C ALA A 54 8.54 5.35 -2.89
N ALA A 55 7.95 4.68 -1.90
CA ALA A 55 6.53 4.34 -1.91
C ALA A 55 5.64 5.58 -1.89
N LEU A 56 5.93 6.58 -1.05
CA LEU A 56 5.21 7.85 -1.02
C LEU A 56 5.30 8.58 -2.35
N ARG A 57 6.52 8.71 -2.91
CA ARG A 57 6.73 9.28 -4.25
C ARG A 57 5.92 8.56 -5.33
N HIS A 58 5.94 7.22 -5.31
CA HIS A 58 5.28 6.43 -6.35
C HIS A 58 3.75 6.40 -6.19
N ALA A 59 3.25 6.36 -4.96
CA ALA A 59 1.83 6.29 -4.70
C ALA A 59 1.16 7.66 -4.93
N VAL A 60 1.71 8.73 -4.38
CA VAL A 60 1.03 10.04 -4.27
C VAL A 60 1.89 11.22 -4.74
N GLY A 61 2.99 10.97 -5.45
CA GLY A 61 3.85 12.01 -6.01
C GLY A 61 4.85 12.65 -5.04
N GLY A 62 4.86 12.24 -3.77
CA GLY A 62 5.79 12.74 -2.77
C GLY A 62 5.19 12.72 -1.37
N TRP A 63 5.60 13.68 -0.53
CA TRP A 63 5.00 13.88 0.78
C TRP A 63 3.68 14.65 0.62
N PRO A 64 2.53 14.08 1.02
CA PRO A 64 1.24 14.72 0.84
C PRO A 64 1.11 15.96 1.72
N GLY A 65 0.77 17.10 1.12
CA GLY A 65 0.41 18.30 1.86
C GLY A 65 -0.91 18.13 2.61
N GLY A 66 -1.04 18.74 3.79
CA GLY A 66 -2.28 18.72 4.58
C GLY A 66 -2.52 17.46 5.41
N VAL A 67 -1.58 16.51 5.43
CA VAL A 67 -1.63 15.33 6.29
C VAL A 67 -0.30 15.19 7.02
N VAL A 68 -0.35 15.00 8.34
CA VAL A 68 0.86 14.67 9.12
C VAL A 68 1.24 13.23 8.83
N VAL A 69 2.41 13.03 8.23
CA VAL A 69 2.91 11.69 7.88
C VAL A 69 4.05 11.30 8.83
N ARG A 70 3.91 10.16 9.51
CA ARG A 70 4.91 9.61 10.43
C ARG A 70 5.31 8.20 10.01
N PRO A 71 6.34 8.03 9.16
CA PRO A 71 6.78 6.71 8.72
C PRO A 71 7.35 5.89 9.88
N VAL A 72 6.96 4.62 9.95
CA VAL A 72 7.38 3.67 10.98
C VAL A 72 8.09 2.48 10.34
N VAL A 73 9.21 2.10 10.95
CA VAL A 73 9.95 0.89 10.61
C VAL A 73 9.84 -0.04 11.80
N ALA A 74 9.33 -1.25 11.57
CA ALA A 74 9.16 -2.24 12.62
C ALA A 74 10.00 -3.49 12.34
N ALA A 75 10.58 -4.04 13.40
CA ALA A 75 11.21 -5.36 13.33
C ALA A 75 10.14 -6.47 13.30
N GLY A 76 10.48 -7.60 12.71
CA GLY A 76 9.63 -8.80 12.74
C GLY A 76 8.54 -8.86 11.67
N PRO A 77 7.56 -9.77 11.83
CA PRO A 77 6.52 -10.01 10.81
C PRO A 77 5.51 -8.86 10.70
N ALA A 78 5.03 -8.60 9.47
CA ALA A 78 4.15 -7.47 9.18
C ALA A 78 2.83 -7.47 9.95
N GLY A 79 2.15 -8.62 10.08
CA GLY A 79 0.87 -8.71 10.77
C GLY A 79 0.91 -8.19 12.23
N PRO A 80 1.73 -8.80 13.10
CA PRO A 80 1.92 -8.33 14.48
C PRO A 80 2.39 -6.88 14.55
N ALA A 81 3.31 -6.46 13.68
CA ALA A 81 3.80 -5.08 13.65
C ALA A 81 2.69 -4.07 13.34
N LEU A 82 1.81 -4.38 12.38
CA LEU A 82 0.67 -3.54 12.01
C LEU A 82 -0.39 -3.49 13.11
N VAL A 83 -0.66 -4.63 13.76
CA VAL A 83 -1.60 -4.70 14.90
C VAL A 83 -1.07 -3.94 16.11
N ALA A 84 0.25 -3.97 16.37
CA ALA A 84 0.87 -3.21 17.44
C ALA A 84 0.91 -1.69 17.16
N ALA A 85 0.88 -1.30 15.88
CA ALA A 85 0.93 0.10 15.47
C ALA A 85 -0.40 0.85 15.65
N VAL A 86 -1.53 0.13 15.75
CA VAL A 86 -2.84 0.73 16.05
C VAL A 86 -3.03 0.85 17.57
N GLY A 87 -3.44 2.03 18.03
CA GLY A 87 -3.63 2.38 19.44
C GLY A 87 -5.05 2.20 19.96
N GLY A 88 -6.08 2.15 19.10
CA GLY A 88 -7.46 2.01 19.56
C GLY A 88 -8.52 1.94 18.46
N PRO A 89 -9.81 1.89 18.83
CA PRO A 89 -10.92 1.72 17.89
C PRO A 89 -11.14 2.92 16.95
N GLU A 90 -10.63 4.10 17.30
CA GLU A 90 -10.68 5.32 16.47
C GLU A 90 -9.71 5.29 15.28
N ASP A 91 -8.79 4.33 15.29
CA ASP A 91 -7.79 4.19 14.23
C ASP A 91 -8.35 3.48 13.00
N LEU A 92 -7.62 3.56 11.89
CA LEU A 92 -7.94 2.82 10.69
C LEU A 92 -6.68 2.10 10.20
N LEU A 93 -6.81 0.80 9.91
CA LEU A 93 -5.73 0.01 9.33
C LEU A 93 -6.04 -0.31 7.87
N LEU A 94 -5.20 0.16 6.94
CA LEU A 94 -5.29 -0.14 5.51
C LEU A 94 -4.28 -1.20 5.10
N LEU A 95 -4.77 -2.17 4.33
CA LEU A 95 -3.97 -3.26 3.78
C LEU A 95 -4.16 -3.35 2.28
N GLY A 96 -3.05 -3.44 1.56
CA GLY A 96 -3.06 -3.78 0.16
C GLY A 96 -3.41 -5.24 -0.04
N THR A 97 -4.24 -5.52 -1.03
CA THR A 97 -4.47 -6.88 -1.52
C THR A 97 -3.90 -6.98 -2.91
N ASP A 98 -3.06 -7.99 -3.12
CA ASP A 98 -2.61 -8.34 -4.46
C ASP A 98 -3.83 -8.79 -5.25
N GLY A 99 -4.16 -8.04 -6.30
CA GLY A 99 -5.26 -8.40 -7.19
C GLY A 99 -5.10 -9.85 -7.63
N ARG A 100 -6.20 -10.61 -7.62
CA ARG A 100 -6.21 -11.98 -8.15
C ARG A 100 -5.86 -11.92 -9.63
N ARG A 101 -4.55 -12.00 -9.97
CA ARG A 101 -3.94 -12.35 -11.27
C ARG A 101 -2.48 -11.89 -11.31
N ARG A 102 -1.61 -12.66 -10.67
CA ARG A 102 -0.34 -13.04 -11.32
C ARG A 102 -0.26 -14.56 -11.21
N HIS A 103 -0.71 -15.29 -12.23
CA HIS A 103 -0.18 -16.62 -12.46
C HIS A 103 1.30 -16.44 -12.83
N ARG A 104 2.17 -16.32 -11.84
CA ARG A 104 3.60 -16.53 -12.00
C ARG A 104 3.86 -17.90 -11.38
N PRO A 105 4.12 -18.95 -12.17
CA PRO A 105 4.42 -20.26 -11.62
C PRO A 105 5.58 -20.12 -10.62
N GLY A 106 5.36 -20.50 -9.36
CA GLY A 106 6.45 -20.66 -8.39
C GLY A 106 6.76 -19.54 -7.38
N LEU A 107 5.97 -18.47 -7.23
CA LEU A 107 6.17 -17.49 -6.12
C LEU A 107 4.95 -17.32 -5.20
N PRO A 108 5.15 -17.15 -3.88
CA PRO A 108 4.11 -17.34 -2.87
C PRO A 108 3.18 -16.12 -2.77
N HIS A 109 1.97 -16.25 -3.31
CA HIS A 109 0.82 -15.34 -3.14
C HIS A 109 0.28 -15.24 -1.69
N LEU A 110 1.08 -15.60 -0.69
CA LEU A 110 0.62 -15.83 0.69
C LEU A 110 1.04 -14.76 1.67
N ARG A 111 1.96 -13.85 1.31
CA ARG A 111 2.47 -12.83 2.26
C ARG A 111 1.43 -11.76 2.55
N GLY A 112 0.76 -11.23 1.53
CA GLY A 112 -0.37 -10.30 1.68
C GLY A 112 -1.58 -10.95 2.37
N ALA A 113 -1.93 -12.18 1.99
CA ALA A 113 -3.09 -12.89 2.54
C ALA A 113 -2.95 -13.23 4.04
N ARG A 114 -1.76 -13.68 4.50
CA ARG A 114 -1.51 -13.97 5.92
C ARG A 114 -1.51 -12.70 6.77
N THR A 115 -0.89 -11.63 6.27
CA THR A 115 -0.89 -10.33 6.95
C THR A 115 -2.32 -9.80 7.06
N GLY A 116 -3.09 -9.84 5.97
CA GLY A 116 -4.50 -9.50 5.94
C GLY A 116 -5.34 -10.28 6.95
N HIS A 117 -5.20 -11.60 6.96
CA HIS A 117 -5.91 -12.47 7.90
C HIS A 117 -5.55 -12.15 9.36
N HIS A 118 -4.26 -12.03 9.68
CA HIS A 118 -3.81 -11.72 11.04
C HIS A 118 -4.34 -10.36 11.52
N CYS A 119 -4.23 -9.32 10.70
CA CYS A 119 -4.75 -8.00 11.05
C CYS A 119 -6.26 -8.02 11.29
N ARG A 120 -7.05 -8.69 10.44
CA ARG A 120 -8.51 -8.80 10.64
C ARG A 120 -8.90 -9.57 11.89
N ALA A 121 -8.08 -10.56 12.28
CA ALA A 121 -8.34 -11.37 13.46
C ALA A 121 -7.95 -10.68 14.78
N HIS A 122 -6.99 -9.74 14.75
CA HIS A 122 -6.36 -9.22 15.98
C HIS A 122 -6.38 -7.69 16.11
N ALA A 123 -6.63 -6.92 15.05
CA ALA A 123 -6.73 -5.48 15.15
C ALA A 123 -7.97 -5.08 15.95
N ARG A 124 -7.81 -4.10 16.85
CA ARG A 124 -8.90 -3.53 17.66
C ARG A 124 -9.60 -2.35 16.97
N CYS A 125 -9.31 -2.13 15.70
CA CYS A 125 -9.79 -1.03 14.89
C CYS A 125 -10.34 -1.55 13.56
N PRO A 126 -11.15 -0.75 12.84
CA PRO A 126 -11.53 -1.06 11.46
C PRO A 126 -10.33 -1.39 10.58
N VAL A 127 -10.46 -2.45 9.77
CA VAL A 127 -9.46 -2.89 8.79
C VAL A 127 -10.04 -2.77 7.39
N LEU A 128 -9.47 -1.88 6.57
CA LEU A 128 -9.85 -1.65 5.18
C LEU A 128 -8.87 -2.35 4.23
N THR A 129 -9.38 -3.27 3.41
CA THR A 129 -8.60 -3.91 2.36
C THR A 129 -8.78 -3.18 1.04
N VAL A 130 -7.69 -2.78 0.41
CA VAL A 130 -7.69 -2.04 -0.86
C VAL A 130 -7.17 -2.97 -1.97
N PRO A 131 -7.92 -3.16 -3.07
CA PRO A 131 -7.41 -3.88 -4.22
C PRO A 131 -6.29 -3.09 -4.90
N ALA A 132 -5.31 -3.79 -5.45
CA ALA A 132 -4.36 -3.18 -6.38
C ALA A 132 -5.11 -2.51 -7.55
N ASP A 133 -4.58 -1.39 -8.03
CA ASP A 133 -5.13 -0.75 -9.24
C ASP A 133 -5.10 -1.75 -10.41
N PRO A 134 -6.14 -1.76 -11.26
CA PRO A 134 -6.09 -2.55 -12.46
C PRO A 134 -4.89 -2.08 -13.30
N PRO A 135 -4.15 -3.00 -13.94
CA PRO A 135 -3.11 -2.58 -14.87
C PRO A 135 -3.73 -1.70 -15.93
N VAL A 136 -3.10 -0.57 -16.24
CA VAL A 136 -3.45 0.21 -17.43
C VAL A 136 -3.37 -0.73 -18.64
N PRO A 137 -4.45 -0.86 -19.44
CA PRO A 137 -4.40 -1.65 -20.66
C PRO A 137 -3.24 -1.15 -21.51
N TYR A 138 -2.36 -2.05 -21.93
CA TYR A 138 -1.30 -1.70 -22.87
C TYR A 138 -1.97 -1.15 -24.15
N PRO A 139 -1.70 0.09 -24.57
CA PRO A 139 -2.11 0.53 -25.89
C PRO A 139 -1.34 -0.34 -26.88
N GLY A 140 -2.07 -1.24 -27.56
CA GLY A 140 -1.48 -2.08 -28.61
C GLY A 140 -0.75 -1.21 -29.63
N PRO A 141 0.19 -1.80 -30.40
CA PRO A 141 0.85 -1.07 -31.48
C PRO A 141 -0.22 -0.44 -32.38
N GLN A 142 -0.19 0.89 -32.50
CA GLN A 142 -1.07 1.66 -33.36
C GLN A 142 -0.72 1.26 -34.80
N THR A 143 -1.38 0.24 -35.35
CA THR A 143 -1.25 -0.07 -36.78
C THR A 143 -1.90 1.08 -37.54
N GLY A 144 -1.08 2.04 -37.96
CA GLY A 144 -1.46 3.09 -38.90
C GLY A 144 -2.02 2.47 -40.19
N PRO A 145 -2.75 3.26 -41.00
CA PRO A 145 -3.35 2.76 -42.23
C PRO A 145 -2.25 2.17 -43.13
N ARG A 146 -2.38 0.88 -43.44
CA ARG A 146 -1.53 0.21 -44.44
C ARG A 146 -1.73 0.92 -45.77
N SER A 147 -0.70 1.61 -46.26
CA SER A 147 -0.71 2.14 -47.63
C SER A 147 -1.02 0.99 -48.60
N PRO A 148 -1.95 1.16 -49.54
CA PRO A 148 -2.18 0.15 -50.56
C PRO A 148 -0.90 0.05 -51.38
N ILE A 149 -0.29 -1.14 -51.38
CA ILE A 149 0.81 -1.49 -52.26
C ILE A 149 0.29 -1.30 -53.68
N ARG A 150 0.78 -0.27 -54.38
CA ARG A 150 0.59 -0.13 -55.82
C ARG A 150 1.35 -1.27 -56.49
N ALA A 151 0.62 -2.22 -57.04
CA ALA A 151 1.17 -3.13 -58.04
C ALA A 151 1.42 -2.32 -59.32
N ALA A 152 2.66 -2.40 -59.81
CA ALA A 152 3.09 -1.88 -61.11
C ALA A 152 2.86 -2.93 -62.19
#